data_AF-A0A9X3CA03-F1
#
_entry.id   AF-A0A9X3CA03-F1
#
_cell.length_a   1.000
_cell.length_b   1.000
_cell.length_c   1.000
_cell.angle_alpha   90.00
_cell.angle_beta   90.00
_cell.angle_gamma   90.00
#
_symmetry.space_group_name_H-M   'P 1'
#
loop_
_entity.id
_entity.type
_entity.pdbx_description
1 polymer ?
#
loop_
_entity_poly.entity_id
_entity_poly.type
_entity_poly.pdbx_seq_one_letter_code
_entity_poly.pdbx_strand_id
1 'polypeptide(L)'
;MKKLQLILFLVFASTICSGQTADKKQKEEEEKVRFTTDTLNSIYIPIDLEDSFKQINTFWADSTKIKLKQLSEEEFSGRLHLGFGMWMRNNWQLWGGSRLSKFFNDKGIFHPDDMSGIILDSYYRYLNNKEINFDEQIQYYKDYWQESKKAEIEIKKTEFTKYKISDTILFNYRKGFVSEAQEKKYDDDICIAKGIITELNPKDFFIKVKIIESCDKKGILYGDNDGYISYNPKAKKWIDPKKYIKKGKQTWFSYEDWEPKE
;
A
#
# COMPACT_ATOMS: atom_id res chain seq x y z
N MET A 1 -60.11 -19.85 -33.74
CA MET A 1 -59.18 -21.01 -33.70
C MET A 1 -57.76 -20.47 -33.90
N LYS A 2 -57.02 -20.19 -32.82
CA LYS A 2 -55.87 -20.97 -32.33
C LYS A 2 -54.87 -21.39 -33.42
N LYS A 3 -53.72 -20.70 -33.45
CA LYS A 3 -52.33 -21.22 -33.31
C LYS A 3 -51.36 -20.14 -33.84
N LEU A 4 -50.79 -19.30 -32.97
CA LEU A 4 -49.54 -19.55 -32.24
C LEU A 4 -48.35 -19.69 -33.21
N GLN A 5 -47.76 -18.56 -33.62
CA GLN A 5 -46.39 -18.53 -34.12
C GLN A 5 -45.48 -17.97 -33.03
N LEU A 6 -44.48 -18.80 -32.76
CA LEU A 6 -43.55 -18.79 -31.66
C LEU A 6 -42.56 -17.63 -31.81
N ILE A 7 -42.48 -16.77 -30.79
CA ILE A 7 -41.48 -15.72 -30.65
C ILE A 7 -40.13 -16.41 -30.40
N LEU A 8 -39.23 -16.36 -31.38
CA LEU A 8 -37.83 -16.74 -31.20
C LEU A 8 -37.12 -15.60 -30.46
N PHE A 9 -37.16 -15.64 -29.12
CA PHE A 9 -36.28 -14.85 -28.27
C PHE A 9 -34.84 -15.34 -28.49
N LEU A 10 -34.09 -14.66 -29.36
CA LEU A 10 -32.64 -14.71 -29.34
C LEU A 10 -32.17 -14.03 -28.06
N VAL A 11 -32.01 -14.85 -27.01
CA VAL A 11 -31.21 -14.51 -25.84
C VAL A 11 -29.78 -14.32 -26.33
N PHE A 12 -29.40 -13.08 -26.61
CA PHE A 12 -27.99 -12.69 -26.61
C PHE A 12 -27.51 -12.81 -25.16
N ALA A 13 -27.12 -14.03 -24.79
CA ALA A 13 -26.38 -14.28 -23.57
C ALA A 13 -25.10 -13.46 -23.64
N SER A 14 -25.02 -12.50 -22.72
CA SER A 14 -23.89 -11.66 -22.39
C SER A 14 -22.57 -12.42 -22.49
N THR A 15 -21.87 -12.27 -23.61
CA THR A 15 -20.48 -12.73 -23.75
C THR A 15 -19.56 -11.60 -23.26
N ILE A 16 -19.63 -11.29 -21.97
CA ILE A 16 -18.67 -10.40 -21.30
C ILE A 16 -18.44 -10.95 -19.90
N CYS A 17 -17.59 -11.98 -19.74
CA CYS A 17 -16.96 -12.26 -18.44
C CYS A 17 -15.76 -13.24 -18.48
N SER A 18 -15.23 -13.62 -19.65
CA SER A 18 -14.14 -14.61 -19.71
C SER A 18 -12.73 -14.03 -19.45
N GLY A 19 -12.54 -12.72 -19.62
CA GLY A 19 -11.23 -12.06 -19.45
C GLY A 19 -10.84 -11.72 -18.01
N GLN A 20 -11.81 -11.37 -17.15
CA GLN A 20 -11.53 -10.98 -15.75
C GLN A 20 -11.26 -12.18 -14.84
N THR A 21 -11.79 -13.35 -15.17
CA THR A 21 -11.65 -14.58 -14.36
C THR A 21 -10.33 -15.30 -14.58
N ALA A 22 -9.76 -15.24 -15.79
CA ALA A 22 -8.48 -15.87 -16.10
C ALA A 22 -7.31 -15.15 -15.44
N ASP A 23 -7.30 -13.81 -15.48
CA ASP A 23 -6.26 -12.96 -14.90
C ASP A 23 -6.23 -13.07 -13.36
N LYS A 24 -7.42 -13.12 -12.74
CA LYS A 24 -7.55 -13.34 -11.29
C LYS A 24 -7.06 -14.73 -10.86
N LYS A 25 -7.40 -15.77 -11.62
CA LYS A 25 -7.00 -17.14 -11.31
C LYS A 25 -5.49 -17.35 -11.48
N GLN A 26 -4.91 -16.78 -12.53
CA GLN A 26 -3.46 -16.80 -12.75
C GLN A 26 -2.73 -16.09 -11.60
N LYS A 27 -3.22 -14.94 -11.15
CA LYS A 27 -2.66 -14.21 -10.01
C LYS A 27 -2.75 -15.00 -8.70
N GLU A 28 -3.87 -15.67 -8.44
CA GLU A 28 -4.04 -16.54 -7.26
C GLU A 28 -3.10 -17.75 -7.28
N GLU A 29 -2.83 -18.31 -8.47
CA GLU A 29 -1.86 -19.40 -8.66
C GLU A 29 -0.42 -18.89 -8.47
N GLU A 30 -0.07 -17.75 -9.06
CA GLU A 30 1.23 -17.09 -8.86
C GLU A 30 1.47 -16.72 -7.39
N GLU A 31 0.47 -16.17 -6.69
CA GLU A 31 0.53 -15.88 -5.26
C GLU A 31 0.80 -17.15 -4.45
N LYS A 32 0.09 -18.26 -4.72
CA LYS A 32 0.33 -19.54 -4.02
C LYS A 32 1.75 -20.09 -4.23
N VAL A 33 2.28 -19.96 -5.44
CA VAL A 33 3.64 -20.43 -5.77
C VAL A 33 4.70 -19.60 -5.05
N ARG A 34 4.54 -18.27 -4.97
CA ARG A 34 5.53 -17.37 -4.34
C ARG A 34 5.76 -17.65 -2.84
N PHE A 35 4.74 -18.12 -2.14
CA PHE A 35 4.84 -18.43 -0.70
C PHE A 35 5.38 -19.83 -0.40
N THR A 36 5.67 -20.64 -1.42
CA THR A 36 6.13 -22.04 -1.25
C THR A 36 7.43 -22.33 -1.99
N THR A 37 7.70 -21.66 -3.11
CA THR A 37 8.94 -21.82 -3.88
C THR A 37 10.18 -21.38 -3.10
N ASP A 38 11.30 -22.06 -3.33
CA ASP A 38 12.60 -21.72 -2.76
C ASP A 38 13.35 -20.63 -3.51
N THR A 39 12.92 -20.32 -4.73
CA THR A 39 13.60 -19.41 -5.62
C THR A 39 12.60 -18.46 -6.26
N LEU A 40 12.90 -17.15 -6.18
CA LEU A 40 12.17 -16.10 -6.88
C LEU A 40 13.17 -15.20 -7.58
N ASN A 41 12.92 -14.86 -8.85
CA ASN A 41 13.81 -13.99 -9.65
C ASN A 41 15.27 -14.47 -9.65
N SER A 42 15.49 -15.79 -9.71
CA SER A 42 16.81 -16.44 -9.61
C SER A 42 17.56 -16.22 -8.29
N ILE A 43 16.85 -15.78 -7.24
CA ILE A 43 17.38 -15.63 -5.89
C ILE A 43 16.75 -16.68 -4.98
N TYR A 44 17.59 -17.42 -4.25
CA TYR A 44 17.11 -18.31 -3.19
C TYR A 44 16.50 -17.49 -2.05
N ILE A 45 15.31 -17.88 -1.62
CA ILE A 45 14.52 -17.23 -0.58
C ILE A 45 14.64 -18.08 0.67
N PRO A 46 15.15 -17.59 1.81
CA PRO A 46 15.18 -18.40 3.04
C PRO A 46 13.78 -18.88 3.46
N ILE A 47 13.66 -20.07 4.05
CA ILE A 47 12.36 -20.55 4.55
C ILE A 47 12.02 -19.97 5.94
N ASP A 48 13.04 -19.67 6.74
CA ASP A 48 12.93 -19.16 8.11
C ASP A 48 14.18 -18.36 8.52
N LEU A 49 14.26 -18.03 9.82
CA LEU A 49 15.34 -17.26 10.40
C LEU A 49 16.70 -17.97 10.34
N GLU A 50 16.75 -19.27 10.64
CA GLU A 50 18.01 -20.03 10.63
C GLU A 50 18.54 -20.22 9.22
N ASP A 51 17.65 -20.49 8.27
CA ASP A 51 18.01 -20.57 6.84
C ASP A 51 18.50 -19.21 6.32
N SER A 52 17.96 -18.10 6.85
CA SER A 52 18.46 -16.76 6.56
C SER A 52 19.93 -16.64 6.97
N PHE A 53 20.32 -17.14 8.14
CA PHE A 53 21.71 -17.11 8.59
C PHE A 53 22.65 -17.91 7.68
N LYS A 54 22.19 -19.06 7.17
CA LYS A 54 22.95 -19.86 6.21
C LYS A 54 23.22 -19.06 4.94
N GLN A 55 22.22 -18.37 4.42
CA GLN A 55 22.38 -17.51 3.25
C GLN A 55 23.33 -16.34 3.53
N ILE A 56 23.16 -15.63 4.66
CA ILE A 56 24.02 -14.50 5.05
C ILE A 56 25.49 -14.93 5.10
N ASN A 57 25.78 -16.11 5.62
CA ASN A 57 27.14 -16.66 5.67
C ASN A 57 27.78 -16.87 4.28
N THR A 58 26.99 -16.98 3.21
CA THR A 58 27.54 -17.05 1.84
C THR A 58 27.94 -15.69 1.27
N PHE A 59 27.39 -14.59 1.79
CA PHE A 59 27.73 -13.24 1.33
C PHE A 59 29.02 -12.71 1.96
N TRP A 60 29.33 -13.11 3.19
CA TRP A 60 30.41 -12.51 3.98
C TRP A 60 31.52 -13.51 4.30
N ALA A 61 32.73 -13.18 3.82
CA ALA A 61 33.94 -13.87 4.22
C ALA A 61 34.17 -13.78 5.74
N ASP A 62 34.94 -14.72 6.29
CA ASP A 62 35.24 -14.78 7.73
C ASP A 62 35.87 -13.49 8.26
N SER A 63 36.73 -12.83 7.48
CA SER A 63 37.32 -11.54 7.83
C SER A 63 36.28 -10.43 8.01
N THR A 64 35.20 -10.44 7.22
CA THR A 64 34.07 -9.51 7.36
C THR A 64 33.27 -9.84 8.62
N LYS A 65 32.97 -11.13 8.85
CA LYS A 65 32.24 -11.56 10.06
C LYS A 65 32.99 -11.19 11.35
N ILE A 66 34.32 -11.32 11.37
CA ILE A 66 35.15 -10.90 12.51
C ILE A 66 34.99 -9.41 12.81
N LYS A 67 35.03 -8.55 11.78
CA LYS A 67 34.84 -7.10 11.95
C LYS A 67 33.43 -6.78 12.45
N LEU A 68 32.43 -7.44 11.90
CA LEU A 68 31.04 -7.23 12.29
C LEU A 68 30.75 -7.66 13.74
N LYS A 69 31.40 -8.72 14.23
CA LYS A 69 31.30 -9.16 15.64
C LYS A 69 31.82 -8.13 16.65
N GLN A 70 32.70 -7.22 16.22
CA GLN A 70 33.27 -6.19 17.10
C GLN A 70 32.35 -4.98 17.29
N LEU A 71 31.27 -4.88 16.52
CA LEU A 71 30.28 -3.82 16.67
C LEU A 71 29.38 -4.08 17.88
N SER A 72 28.79 -3.02 18.43
CA SER A 72 27.58 -3.18 19.24
C SER A 72 26.39 -3.63 18.39
N GLU A 73 25.35 -4.15 19.02
CA GLU A 73 24.13 -4.60 18.31
C GLU A 73 23.47 -3.44 17.55
N GLU A 74 23.34 -2.28 18.21
CA GLU A 74 22.79 -1.06 17.61
C GLU A 74 23.62 -0.59 16.40
N GLU A 75 24.96 -0.59 16.51
CA GLU A 75 25.81 -0.23 15.38
C GLU A 75 25.72 -1.23 14.23
N PHE A 76 25.65 -2.53 14.54
CA PHE A 76 25.53 -3.57 13.52
C PHE A 76 24.25 -3.36 12.71
N SER A 77 23.11 -3.24 13.39
CA SER A 77 21.82 -3.11 12.75
C SER A 77 21.66 -1.75 12.08
N GLY A 78 22.06 -0.65 12.73
CA GLY A 78 22.03 0.69 12.15
C GLY A 78 22.86 0.83 10.87
N ARG A 79 24.08 0.26 10.84
CA ARG A 79 24.95 0.31 9.65
C ARG A 79 24.42 -0.54 8.50
N LEU A 80 23.79 -1.68 8.81
CA LEU A 80 23.33 -2.62 7.79
C LEU A 80 21.91 -2.34 7.32
N HIS A 81 21.09 -1.61 8.07
CA HIS A 81 19.65 -1.39 7.80
C HIS A 81 19.35 -0.91 6.37
N LEU A 82 20.08 0.12 5.90
CA LEU A 82 19.88 0.72 4.57
C LEU A 82 20.74 0.08 3.47
N GLY A 83 21.78 -0.67 3.84
CA GLY A 83 22.60 -1.41 2.89
C GLY A 83 22.06 -2.82 2.70
N PHE A 84 22.59 -3.74 3.50
CA PHE A 84 22.24 -5.16 3.41
C PHE A 84 20.78 -5.45 3.78
N GLY A 85 20.21 -4.74 4.75
CA GLY A 85 18.79 -4.81 5.09
C GLY A 85 17.90 -4.49 3.88
N MET A 86 18.19 -3.39 3.19
CA MET A 86 17.47 -3.02 1.97
C MET A 86 17.64 -4.06 0.86
N TRP A 87 18.85 -4.61 0.71
CA TRP A 87 19.10 -5.71 -0.22
C TRP A 87 18.21 -6.92 0.12
N MET A 88 18.12 -7.33 1.39
CA MET A 88 17.25 -8.45 1.82
C MET A 88 15.78 -8.16 1.51
N ARG A 89 15.28 -6.97 1.84
CA ARG A 89 13.87 -6.61 1.58
C ARG A 89 13.50 -6.73 0.11
N ASN A 90 14.40 -6.30 -0.77
CA ASN A 90 14.18 -6.34 -2.22
C ASN A 90 14.39 -7.74 -2.80
N ASN A 91 15.48 -8.42 -2.45
CA ASN A 91 15.87 -9.69 -3.10
C ASN A 91 15.18 -10.90 -2.49
N TRP A 92 14.90 -10.90 -1.18
CA TRP A 92 14.06 -11.91 -0.54
C TRP A 92 12.56 -11.60 -0.63
N GLN A 93 12.21 -10.58 -1.42
CA GLN A 93 10.84 -10.24 -1.79
C GLN A 93 9.94 -10.01 -0.57
N LEU A 94 10.46 -9.36 0.47
CA LEU A 94 9.71 -9.12 1.71
C LEU A 94 8.52 -8.17 1.50
N TRP A 95 8.66 -7.19 0.60
CA TRP A 95 7.55 -6.31 0.16
C TRP A 95 6.52 -7.03 -0.71
N GLY A 96 7.00 -7.82 -1.67
CA GLY A 96 6.16 -8.46 -2.70
C GLY A 96 5.61 -9.84 -2.31
N GLY A 97 5.90 -10.32 -1.11
CA GLY A 97 5.54 -11.65 -0.65
C GLY A 97 6.52 -12.74 -1.10
N SER A 98 6.91 -13.58 -0.14
CA SER A 98 7.77 -14.76 -0.32
C SER A 98 7.55 -15.76 0.81
N ARG A 99 8.11 -16.97 0.72
CA ARG A 99 8.03 -17.93 1.83
C ARG A 99 8.63 -17.39 3.14
N LEU A 100 9.68 -16.56 3.06
CA LEU A 100 10.27 -15.89 4.22
C LEU A 100 9.33 -14.85 4.81
N SER A 101 8.73 -13.99 3.97
CA SER A 101 7.79 -12.99 4.45
C SER A 101 6.55 -13.66 5.06
N LYS A 102 6.12 -14.80 4.51
CA LYS A 102 5.06 -15.62 5.09
C LYS A 102 5.43 -16.15 6.48
N PHE A 103 6.65 -16.64 6.67
CA PHE A 103 7.13 -17.08 7.99
C PHE A 103 7.00 -15.96 9.05
N PHE A 104 7.30 -14.71 8.70
CA PHE A 104 7.11 -13.56 9.59
C PHE A 104 5.64 -13.15 9.75
N ASN A 105 4.87 -13.13 8.66
CA ASN A 105 3.44 -12.81 8.68
C ASN A 105 2.66 -13.78 9.58
N ASP A 106 2.99 -15.07 9.54
CA ASP A 106 2.38 -16.10 10.40
C ASP A 106 2.68 -15.86 11.89
N LYS A 107 3.69 -15.04 12.21
CA LYS A 107 4.04 -14.61 13.57
C LYS A 107 3.53 -13.21 13.90
N GLY A 108 2.85 -12.55 12.98
CA GLY A 108 2.26 -11.23 13.16
C GLY A 108 3.21 -10.06 12.88
N ILE A 109 4.30 -10.29 12.14
CA ILE A 109 5.17 -9.23 11.63
C ILE A 109 4.92 -9.06 10.14
N PHE A 110 4.47 -7.87 9.74
CA PHE A 110 4.02 -7.60 8.38
C PHE A 110 4.89 -6.58 7.65
N HIS A 111 5.58 -5.69 8.38
CA HIS A 111 6.39 -4.65 7.76
C HIS A 111 7.78 -5.20 7.39
N PRO A 112 8.22 -5.08 6.13
CA PRO A 112 9.51 -5.61 5.68
C PRO A 112 10.74 -5.03 6.39
N ASP A 113 10.68 -3.78 6.85
CA ASP A 113 11.77 -3.20 7.65
C ASP A 113 11.93 -3.99 8.96
N ASP A 114 10.84 -4.29 9.67
CA ASP A 114 10.86 -5.09 10.89
C ASP A 114 11.37 -6.50 10.64
N MET A 115 10.88 -7.16 9.58
CA MET A 115 11.35 -8.50 9.20
C MET A 115 12.88 -8.50 9.00
N SER A 116 13.39 -7.53 8.24
CA SER A 116 14.83 -7.41 7.99
C SER A 116 15.62 -7.00 9.23
N GLY A 117 15.05 -6.16 10.11
CA GLY A 117 15.64 -5.77 11.39
C GLY A 117 15.80 -6.98 12.31
N ILE A 118 14.73 -7.76 12.50
CA ILE A 118 14.75 -9.00 13.28
C ILE A 118 15.80 -9.98 12.74
N ILE A 119 15.93 -10.14 11.42
CA ILE A 119 16.97 -11.00 10.83
C ILE A 119 18.36 -10.48 11.16
N LEU A 120 18.61 -9.17 11.07
CA LEU A 120 19.91 -8.56 11.37
C LEU A 120 20.27 -8.71 12.85
N ASP A 121 19.38 -8.32 13.76
CA ASP A 121 19.59 -8.41 15.21
C ASP A 121 19.84 -9.87 15.61
N SER A 122 19.03 -10.78 15.09
CA SER A 122 19.17 -12.21 15.36
C SER A 122 20.47 -12.77 14.77
N TYR A 123 20.87 -12.36 13.58
CA TYR A 123 22.14 -12.79 13.00
C TYR A 123 23.35 -12.26 13.79
N TYR A 124 23.28 -11.02 14.29
CA TYR A 124 24.31 -10.47 15.17
C TYR A 124 24.43 -11.28 16.47
N ARG A 125 23.31 -11.62 17.09
CA ARG A 125 23.26 -12.47 18.29
C ARG A 125 23.81 -13.87 18.00
N TYR A 126 23.43 -14.48 16.87
CA TYR A 126 23.97 -15.74 16.37
C TYR A 126 25.49 -15.70 16.21
N LEU A 127 26.04 -14.67 15.55
CA LEU A 127 27.49 -14.53 15.35
C LEU A 127 28.27 -14.41 16.67
N ASN A 128 27.64 -13.90 17.72
CA ASN A 128 28.25 -13.66 19.03
C ASN A 128 27.85 -14.69 20.08
N ASN A 129 27.19 -15.79 19.68
CA ASN A 129 26.73 -16.85 20.57
C ASN A 129 25.85 -16.32 21.71
N LYS A 130 25.04 -15.29 21.41
CA LYS A 130 24.03 -14.74 22.32
C LYS A 130 22.68 -15.40 22.07
N GLU A 131 21.83 -15.41 23.08
CA GLU A 131 20.44 -15.83 22.92
C GLU A 131 19.73 -14.93 21.90
N ILE A 132 18.95 -15.52 21.00
CA ILE A 132 18.29 -14.79 19.93
C ILE A 132 17.10 -13.98 20.47
N ASN A 133 16.41 -14.47 21.50
CA ASN A 133 15.18 -13.88 22.06
C ASN A 133 14.17 -13.48 20.97
N PHE A 134 13.91 -14.41 20.05
CA PHE A 134 13.08 -14.13 18.88
C PHE A 134 11.67 -13.69 19.25
N ASP A 135 11.03 -14.34 20.22
CA ASP A 135 9.67 -13.99 20.66
C ASP A 135 9.61 -12.58 21.29
N GLU A 136 10.66 -12.15 21.99
CA GLU A 136 10.76 -10.79 22.54
C GLU A 136 10.85 -9.75 21.43
N GLN A 137 11.65 -10.01 20.39
CA GLN A 137 11.74 -9.13 19.21
C GLN A 137 10.37 -9.03 18.51
N ILE A 138 9.67 -10.16 18.34
CA ILE A 138 8.32 -10.17 17.74
C ILE A 138 7.35 -9.34 18.58
N GLN A 139 7.38 -9.50 19.90
CA GLN A 139 6.49 -8.79 20.80
C GLN A 139 6.73 -7.28 20.78
N TYR A 140 8.00 -6.86 20.76
CA TYR A 140 8.38 -5.44 20.63
C TYR A 140 7.70 -4.76 19.43
N TYR A 141 7.81 -5.35 18.23
CA TYR A 141 7.21 -4.77 17.03
C TYR A 141 5.68 -4.79 17.06
N LYS A 142 5.07 -5.84 17.63
CA LYS A 142 3.61 -5.88 17.82
C LYS A 142 3.14 -4.72 18.69
N ASP A 143 3.81 -4.49 19.81
CA ASP A 143 3.45 -3.41 20.74
C ASP A 143 3.65 -2.05 20.08
N TYR A 144 4.78 -1.84 19.41
CA TYR A 144 5.06 -0.63 18.64
C TYR A 144 3.95 -0.28 17.65
N TRP A 145 3.53 -1.23 16.80
CA TRP A 145 2.48 -0.97 15.81
C TRP A 145 1.09 -0.79 16.42
N GLN A 146 0.79 -1.47 17.53
CA GLN A 146 -0.46 -1.26 18.25
C GLN A 146 -0.53 0.15 18.86
N GLU A 147 0.56 0.64 19.45
CA GLU A 147 0.65 1.99 20.00
C GLU A 147 0.59 3.05 18.90
N SER A 148 1.36 2.86 17.82
CA SER A 148 1.37 3.75 16.65
C SER A 148 -0.03 3.90 16.03
N LYS A 149 -0.75 2.78 15.85
CA LYS A 149 -2.13 2.79 15.33
C LYS A 149 -3.10 3.51 16.26
N LYS A 150 -2.97 3.32 17.58
CA LYS A 150 -3.80 4.05 18.56
C LYS A 150 -3.54 5.55 18.48
N ALA A 151 -2.27 5.95 18.46
CA ALA A 151 -1.88 7.36 18.34
C ALA A 151 -2.40 7.99 17.04
N GLU A 152 -2.27 7.30 15.91
CA GLU A 152 -2.80 7.74 14.61
C GLU A 152 -4.32 7.98 14.68
N ILE A 153 -5.08 7.06 15.28
CA ILE A 153 -6.54 7.20 15.44
C ILE A 153 -6.90 8.42 16.30
N GLU A 154 -6.18 8.67 17.39
CA GLU A 154 -6.46 9.83 18.26
C GLU A 154 -6.14 11.16 17.56
N ILE A 155 -5.07 11.21 16.74
CA ILE A 155 -4.76 12.36 15.88
C ILE A 155 -5.91 12.57 14.89
N LYS A 156 -6.34 11.53 14.18
CA LYS A 156 -7.45 11.59 13.21
C LYS A 156 -8.75 12.08 13.85
N LYS A 157 -9.09 11.58 15.04
CA LYS A 157 -10.25 12.06 15.80
C LYS A 157 -10.15 13.55 16.09
N THR A 158 -9.00 14.00 16.60
CA THR A 158 -8.78 15.40 16.95
C THR A 158 -8.90 16.31 15.72
N GLU A 159 -8.26 15.94 14.62
CA GLU A 159 -8.33 16.69 13.36
C GLU A 159 -9.74 16.71 12.78
N PHE A 160 -10.45 15.59 12.81
CA PHE A 160 -11.81 15.47 12.28
C PHE A 160 -12.80 16.38 13.00
N THR A 161 -12.57 16.73 14.27
CA THR A 161 -13.43 17.70 15.01
C THR A 161 -13.46 19.10 14.40
N LYS A 162 -12.47 19.45 13.57
CA LYS A 162 -12.39 20.75 12.89
C LYS A 162 -13.44 20.92 11.77
N TYR A 163 -14.05 19.82 11.31
CA TYR A 163 -14.95 19.80 10.16
C TYR A 163 -16.42 19.78 10.61
N LYS A 164 -17.23 20.71 10.13
CA LYS A 164 -18.67 20.81 10.43
C LYS A 164 -19.51 20.83 9.16
N ILE A 165 -20.73 20.33 9.28
CA ILE A 165 -21.70 20.37 8.19
C ILE A 165 -21.93 21.83 7.80
N SER A 166 -21.96 22.10 6.50
CA SER A 166 -22.04 23.42 5.87
C SER A 166 -20.74 24.23 5.82
N ASP A 167 -19.64 23.74 6.39
CA ASP A 167 -18.34 24.40 6.23
C ASP A 167 -17.91 24.39 4.76
N THR A 168 -17.29 25.49 4.35
CA THR A 168 -16.58 25.56 3.07
C THR A 168 -15.13 25.14 3.28
N ILE A 169 -14.67 24.20 2.48
CA ILE A 169 -13.34 23.58 2.60
C ILE A 169 -12.60 23.63 1.26
N LEU A 170 -11.27 23.60 1.34
CA LEU A 170 -10.34 23.71 0.23
C LEU A 170 -9.77 22.34 -0.13
N PHE A 171 -9.75 22.00 -1.41
CA PHE A 171 -9.18 20.73 -1.87
C PHE A 171 -7.65 20.83 -1.95
N ASN A 172 -6.93 19.85 -1.42
CA ASN A 172 -5.47 19.88 -1.35
C ASN A 172 -4.76 19.14 -2.50
N TYR A 173 -5.51 18.56 -3.44
CA TYR A 173 -4.95 17.90 -4.63
C TYR A 173 -3.91 16.80 -4.35
N ARG A 174 -4.02 16.08 -3.21
CA ARG A 174 -3.13 14.94 -2.87
C ARG A 174 -3.03 13.86 -3.97
N LYS A 175 -4.07 13.69 -4.78
CA LYS A 175 -4.13 12.74 -5.90
C LYS A 175 -3.72 13.35 -7.25
N GLY A 176 -3.19 14.57 -7.23
CA GLY A 176 -2.73 15.32 -8.39
C GLY A 176 -3.84 16.08 -9.10
N PHE A 177 -3.50 16.58 -10.29
CA PHE A 177 -4.33 17.48 -11.07
C PHE A 177 -4.97 16.79 -12.27
N VAL A 178 -6.08 17.37 -12.72
CA VAL A 178 -6.79 16.97 -13.93
C VAL A 178 -6.05 17.39 -15.20
N SER A 179 -5.33 18.51 -15.15
CA SER A 179 -4.58 19.09 -16.26
C SER A 179 -3.42 19.94 -15.77
N GLU A 180 -2.38 20.10 -16.59
CA GLU A 180 -1.25 21.01 -16.31
C GLU A 180 -1.72 22.46 -16.09
N ALA A 181 -2.79 22.88 -16.79
CA ALA A 181 -3.39 24.19 -16.59
C ALA A 181 -4.08 24.34 -15.22
N GLN A 182 -4.57 23.24 -14.64
CA GLN A 182 -5.10 23.25 -13.28
C GLN A 182 -3.98 23.34 -12.25
N GLU A 183 -2.92 22.55 -12.44
CA GLU A 183 -1.71 22.56 -11.61
C GLU A 183 -1.11 23.96 -11.56
N LYS A 184 -0.87 24.58 -12.72
CA LYS A 184 -0.37 25.95 -12.78
C LYS A 184 -1.23 26.97 -12.03
N LYS A 185 -2.56 26.87 -12.12
CA LYS A 185 -3.47 27.76 -11.39
C LYS A 185 -3.43 27.55 -9.88
N TYR A 186 -3.13 26.34 -9.43
CA TYR A 186 -2.94 26.03 -8.03
C TYR A 186 -1.60 26.61 -7.56
N ASP A 187 -0.51 26.38 -8.31
CA ASP A 187 0.83 26.87 -7.99
C ASP A 187 0.92 28.41 -7.98
N ASP A 188 0.17 29.07 -8.86
CA ASP A 188 0.09 30.54 -8.94
C ASP A 188 -0.92 31.12 -7.91
N ASP A 189 -1.47 30.31 -6.99
CA ASP A 189 -2.52 30.66 -6.01
C ASP A 189 -3.80 31.28 -6.65
N ILE A 190 -4.00 31.06 -7.94
CA ILE A 190 -5.13 31.62 -8.71
C ILE A 190 -6.44 30.92 -8.35
N CYS A 191 -6.40 29.61 -8.16
CA CYS A 191 -7.61 28.83 -7.92
C CYS A 191 -7.32 27.56 -7.10
N ILE A 192 -8.10 27.41 -6.03
CA ILE A 192 -8.20 26.18 -5.25
C ILE A 192 -9.66 25.71 -5.31
N ALA A 193 -9.87 24.42 -5.59
CA ALA A 193 -11.22 23.88 -5.65
C ALA A 193 -11.87 23.93 -4.27
N LYS A 194 -13.16 24.27 -4.23
CA LYS A 194 -13.92 24.42 -2.99
C LYS A 194 -15.09 23.48 -2.93
N GLY A 195 -15.34 22.98 -1.75
CA GLY A 195 -16.46 22.11 -1.44
C GLY A 195 -17.24 22.60 -0.22
N ILE A 196 -18.49 22.19 -0.12
CA ILE A 196 -19.31 22.34 1.08
C ILE A 196 -19.55 20.96 1.67
N ILE A 197 -19.31 20.82 2.97
CA ILE A 197 -19.60 19.58 3.71
C ILE A 197 -21.11 19.42 3.85
N THR A 198 -21.61 18.25 3.47
CA THR A 198 -23.03 17.90 3.53
C THR A 198 -23.34 16.84 4.58
N GLU A 199 -22.42 15.91 4.81
CA GLU A 199 -22.55 14.84 5.81
C GLU A 199 -21.15 14.50 6.37
N LEU A 200 -21.12 13.97 7.60
CA LEU A 200 -19.91 13.50 8.28
C LEU A 200 -20.04 12.02 8.60
N ASN A 201 -18.95 11.26 8.47
CA ASN A 201 -18.81 9.90 8.96
C ASN A 201 -17.59 9.83 9.91
N PRO A 202 -17.80 10.08 11.22
CA PRO A 202 -16.72 10.06 12.21
C PRO A 202 -16.10 8.68 12.44
N LYS A 203 -16.80 7.59 12.07
CA LYS A 203 -16.32 6.22 12.29
C LYS A 203 -15.15 5.89 11.37
N ASP A 204 -15.27 6.30 10.11
CA ASP A 204 -14.29 6.00 9.07
C ASP A 204 -13.43 7.22 8.70
N PHE A 205 -13.71 8.38 9.31
CA PHE A 205 -13.08 9.69 9.01
C PHE A 205 -13.35 10.18 7.58
N PHE A 206 -14.59 10.00 7.10
CA PHE A 206 -15.01 10.47 5.78
C PHE A 206 -15.94 11.69 5.89
N ILE A 207 -15.84 12.57 4.91
CA ILE A 207 -16.74 13.72 4.75
C ILE A 207 -17.40 13.67 3.38
N LYS A 208 -18.69 13.98 3.32
CA LYS A 208 -19.42 14.06 2.06
C LYS A 208 -19.41 15.49 1.58
N VAL A 209 -18.77 15.74 0.45
CA VAL A 209 -18.49 17.11 -0.02
C VAL A 209 -19.21 17.36 -1.33
N LYS A 210 -19.97 18.45 -1.40
CA LYS A 210 -20.53 18.99 -2.65
C LYS A 210 -19.57 20.00 -3.24
N ILE A 211 -19.12 19.76 -4.47
CA ILE A 211 -18.17 20.64 -5.15
C ILE A 211 -18.87 21.92 -5.60
N ILE A 212 -18.41 23.08 -5.14
CA ILE A 212 -18.97 24.39 -5.49
C ILE A 212 -18.05 25.19 -6.42
N GLU A 213 -16.74 24.94 -6.36
CA GLU A 213 -15.74 25.60 -7.19
C GLU A 213 -14.72 24.57 -7.69
N SER A 214 -14.30 24.70 -8.95
CA SER A 214 -13.28 23.84 -9.53
C SER A 214 -12.49 24.61 -10.58
N CYS A 215 -11.19 24.37 -10.61
CA CYS A 215 -10.23 25.08 -11.46
C CYS A 215 -10.14 24.50 -12.88
N ASP A 216 -10.77 23.34 -13.12
CA ASP A 216 -10.90 22.69 -14.41
C ASP A 216 -12.37 22.29 -14.67
N LYS A 217 -12.80 22.37 -15.94
CA LYS A 217 -14.16 21.98 -16.38
C LYS A 217 -14.49 20.51 -16.12
N LYS A 218 -13.49 19.63 -16.05
CA LYS A 218 -13.67 18.21 -15.72
C LYS A 218 -13.80 17.99 -14.21
N GLY A 219 -13.51 18.99 -13.38
CA GLY A 219 -13.66 18.93 -11.94
C GLY A 219 -12.34 18.73 -11.18
N ILE A 220 -12.38 17.91 -10.15
CA ILE A 220 -11.20 17.49 -9.37
C ILE A 220 -10.93 15.99 -9.57
N LEU A 221 -9.66 15.61 -9.49
CA LEU A 221 -9.20 14.22 -9.41
C LEU A 221 -9.18 13.81 -7.94
N TYR A 222 -9.99 12.83 -7.56
CA TYR A 222 -10.15 12.45 -6.14
C TYR A 222 -9.94 10.97 -5.84
N GLY A 223 -9.74 10.16 -6.87
CA GLY A 223 -9.41 8.76 -6.71
C GLY A 223 -8.52 8.30 -7.84
N ASP A 224 -7.47 7.61 -7.46
CA ASP A 224 -6.85 6.56 -8.25
C ASP A 224 -7.45 5.23 -7.80
N ASN A 225 -7.19 4.16 -8.53
CA ASN A 225 -7.68 2.85 -8.16
C ASN A 225 -6.59 2.10 -7.38
N ASP A 226 -5.88 2.78 -6.45
CA ASP A 226 -4.77 2.24 -5.65
C ASP A 226 -3.71 1.48 -6.49
N GLY A 227 -3.27 2.06 -7.61
CA GLY A 227 -2.24 1.47 -8.47
C GLY A 227 -2.72 0.37 -9.43
N TYR A 228 -4.03 0.07 -9.47
CA TYR A 228 -4.59 -0.84 -10.48
C TYR A 228 -4.57 -0.20 -11.88
N ILE A 229 -3.58 -0.58 -12.68
CA ILE A 229 -3.53 -0.26 -14.11
C ILE A 229 -4.44 -1.20 -14.91
N SER A 230 -5.24 -0.63 -15.81
CA SER A 230 -6.11 -1.36 -16.73
C SER A 230 -5.56 -1.27 -18.15
N TYR A 231 -5.40 -2.40 -18.84
CA TYR A 231 -4.93 -2.38 -20.23
C TYR A 231 -6.04 -1.84 -21.14
N ASN A 232 -5.76 -0.74 -21.85
CA ASN A 232 -6.64 -0.19 -22.87
C ASN A 232 -6.26 -0.78 -24.24
N PRO A 233 -7.10 -1.65 -24.84
CA PRO A 233 -6.77 -2.30 -26.10
C PRO A 233 -6.70 -1.34 -27.29
N LYS A 234 -7.45 -0.22 -27.24
CA LYS A 234 -7.47 0.79 -28.32
C LYS A 234 -6.20 1.63 -28.32
N ALA A 235 -5.69 1.97 -27.14
CA ALA A 235 -4.48 2.77 -26.98
C ALA A 235 -3.19 1.93 -26.87
N LYS A 236 -3.32 0.59 -26.75
CA LYS A 236 -2.22 -0.35 -26.46
C LYS A 236 -1.35 0.06 -25.27
N LYS A 237 -1.98 0.64 -24.23
CA LYS A 237 -1.31 1.16 -23.04
C LYS A 237 -2.04 0.74 -21.78
N TRP A 238 -1.29 0.55 -20.71
CA TRP A 238 -1.81 0.44 -19.35
C TRP A 238 -2.26 1.81 -18.86
N ILE A 239 -3.49 1.92 -18.36
CA ILE A 239 -4.11 3.17 -17.93
C ILE A 239 -4.60 3.01 -16.50
N ASP A 240 -4.17 3.92 -15.64
CA ASP A 240 -4.72 4.09 -14.30
C ASP A 240 -6.12 4.75 -14.39
N PRO A 241 -7.20 4.07 -13.98
CA PRO A 241 -8.55 4.60 -14.07
C PRO A 241 -8.77 5.67 -13.00
N LYS A 242 -8.44 6.91 -13.36
CA LYS A 242 -8.66 8.12 -12.57
C LYS A 242 -10.15 8.42 -12.38
N LYS A 243 -10.55 8.74 -11.15
CA LYS A 243 -11.90 9.16 -10.75
C LYS A 243 -11.98 10.68 -10.63
N TYR A 244 -12.94 11.25 -11.34
CA TYR A 244 -13.16 12.69 -11.39
C TYR A 244 -14.55 13.06 -10.89
N ILE A 245 -14.67 14.23 -10.27
CA ILE A 245 -15.97 14.76 -9.86
C ILE A 245 -16.11 16.23 -10.25
N LYS A 246 -17.17 16.52 -11.00
CA LYS A 246 -17.48 17.85 -11.53
C LYS A 246 -18.13 18.74 -10.47
N LYS A 247 -18.01 20.06 -10.69
CA LYS A 247 -18.78 21.08 -9.97
C LYS A 247 -20.28 20.74 -9.94
N GLY A 248 -20.90 20.95 -8.78
CA GLY A 248 -22.31 20.67 -8.51
C GLY A 248 -22.62 19.24 -8.08
N LYS A 249 -21.67 18.30 -8.20
CA LYS A 249 -21.81 16.92 -7.73
C LYS A 249 -21.26 16.77 -6.31
N GLN A 250 -21.61 15.68 -5.65
CA GLN A 250 -21.13 15.35 -4.31
C GLN A 250 -20.75 13.88 -4.21
N THR A 251 -19.76 13.58 -3.38
CA THR A 251 -19.32 12.21 -3.03
C THR A 251 -18.65 12.21 -1.66
N TRP A 252 -18.35 11.02 -1.14
CA TRP A 252 -17.53 10.83 0.04
C TRP A 252 -16.05 10.92 -0.29
N PHE A 253 -15.29 11.59 0.59
CA PHE A 253 -13.84 11.74 0.53
C PHE A 253 -13.24 11.43 1.90
N SER A 254 -11.95 11.08 1.93
CA SER A 254 -11.19 11.18 3.17
C SER A 254 -11.22 12.64 3.62
N TYR A 255 -11.36 12.91 4.92
CA TYR A 255 -11.25 14.28 5.42
C TYR A 255 -9.89 14.90 5.08
N GLU A 256 -8.85 14.07 5.01
CA GLU A 256 -7.49 14.49 4.72
C GLU A 256 -7.29 15.02 3.29
N ASP A 257 -8.23 14.82 2.37
CA ASP A 257 -8.18 15.40 1.02
C ASP A 257 -8.58 16.89 1.01
N TRP A 258 -9.01 17.40 2.16
CA TRP A 258 -9.60 18.72 2.31
C TRP A 258 -9.05 19.46 3.52
N GLU A 259 -8.94 20.78 3.40
CA GLU A 259 -8.51 21.67 4.47
C GLU A 259 -9.68 22.58 4.88
N PRO A 260 -9.96 22.73 6.19
CA PRO A 260 -10.87 23.76 6.67
C PRO A 260 -10.40 25.13 6.20
N LYS A 261 -11.32 25.94 5.69
CA LYS A 261 -11.00 27.33 5.38
C LYS A 261 -10.89 28.09 6.71
N GLU A 262 -9.72 28.69 6.97
CA GLU A 262 -9.52 29.60 8.11
C GLU A 262 -10.52 30.76 8.12
#